data_AF-A0A428ZAZ3-F1
#
_entry.id   AF-A0A428ZAZ3-F1
#
_cell.length_a   1.000
_cell.length_b   1.000
_cell.length_c   1.000
_cell.angle_alpha   90.00
_cell.angle_beta   90.00
_cell.angle_gamma   90.00
#
_symmetry.space_group_name_H-M   'P 1'
#
loop_
_entity.id
_entity.type
_entity.pdbx_description
1 polymer ?
#
loop_
_entity_poly.entity_id
_entity_poly.type
_entity_poly.pdbx_seq_one_letter_code
_entity_poly.pdbx_strand_id
1 'polypeptide(L)'
;MSIGWVAGSVRAEALVNRRLGTSMARELAGLPSLVEALDVLADSSYGHDVRPEHTLVQAERAIGATLLWHMRVLAGWQPRPRGEMVRILAGGFEISNVDDLLATTGAAPYRLGTLATAWPFLAKATSLTQIRDVLAASAWGDPGMATPVAIGLAMRLAWADRVIAGVPDARRWAAGAAALLVAKEKFVHEHVLDSRRAAALLGQEAVFADSLDDYRTALPDEGRWALADIAEPRQLWRGEAAWWTTVEQRGFDLMQRARFDSRALVGALAVLAVDAWRVRAALQMAARGGGPLEVFDAIT
;
A
#
# COMPACT_ATOMS: atom_id res chain seq x y z
N MET A 1 -24.48 16.71 11.34
CA MET A 1 -23.83 16.50 10.03
C MET A 1 -23.18 17.82 9.60
N SER A 2 -21.93 17.82 9.14
CA SER A 2 -21.27 19.04 8.66
C SER A 2 -21.16 19.03 7.13
N ILE A 3 -21.27 20.21 6.51
CA ILE A 3 -21.17 20.39 5.04
C ILE A 3 -19.86 19.81 4.47
N GLY A 4 -18.77 19.90 5.24
CA GLY A 4 -17.48 19.32 4.83
C GLY A 4 -17.50 17.81 4.61
N TRP A 5 -18.34 17.07 5.34
CA TRP A 5 -18.48 15.62 5.14
C TRP A 5 -19.18 15.28 3.83
N VAL A 6 -20.23 16.02 3.48
CA VAL A 6 -20.97 15.80 2.24
C VAL A 6 -20.07 16.07 1.05
N ALA A 7 -19.35 17.19 1.04
CA ALA A 7 -18.42 17.53 -0.04
C ALA A 7 -17.29 16.50 -0.18
N GLY A 8 -16.68 16.08 0.94
CA GLY A 8 -15.63 15.07 0.94
C GLY A 8 -16.09 13.71 0.43
N SER A 9 -17.25 13.23 0.86
CA SER A 9 -17.81 11.94 0.44
C SER A 9 -18.23 11.95 -1.04
N VAL A 10 -18.88 13.02 -1.52
CA VAL A 10 -19.24 13.13 -2.95
C VAL A 10 -18.00 13.14 -3.83
N ARG A 11 -16.92 13.81 -3.40
CA ARG A 11 -15.65 13.80 -4.14
C ARG A 11 -15.00 12.43 -4.13
N ALA A 12 -15.03 11.74 -3.00
CA ALA A 12 -14.52 10.37 -2.87
C ALA A 12 -15.26 9.41 -3.81
N GLU A 13 -16.59 9.48 -3.84
CA GLU A 13 -17.43 8.70 -4.75
C GLU A 13 -17.15 9.02 -6.22
N ALA A 14 -17.02 10.30 -6.57
CA ALA A 14 -16.68 10.71 -7.93
C ALA A 14 -15.32 10.20 -8.41
N LEU A 15 -14.31 10.15 -7.53
CA LEU A 15 -13.00 9.58 -7.84
C LEU A 15 -13.08 8.06 -8.02
N VAL A 16 -13.77 7.37 -7.10
CA VAL A 16 -13.95 5.91 -7.20
C VAL A 16 -14.73 5.53 -8.46
N ASN A 17 -15.76 6.29 -8.84
CA ASN A 17 -16.53 6.03 -10.06
C ASN A 17 -15.74 6.24 -11.36
N ARG A 18 -14.63 6.98 -11.31
CA ARG A 18 -13.73 7.22 -12.44
C ARG A 18 -12.56 6.25 -12.51
N ARG A 19 -12.38 5.39 -11.49
CA ARG A 19 -11.33 4.37 -11.46
C ARG A 19 -11.41 3.46 -12.67
N LEU A 20 -10.33 2.75 -12.98
CA LEU A 20 -10.29 1.87 -14.14
C LEU A 20 -11.18 0.63 -13.93
N GLY A 21 -11.10 0.01 -12.75
CA GLY A 21 -11.88 -1.16 -12.37
C GLY A 21 -11.39 -2.46 -13.01
N THR A 22 -12.01 -3.57 -12.63
CA THR A 22 -11.54 -4.92 -12.98
C THR A 22 -11.63 -5.22 -14.48
N SER A 23 -12.72 -4.83 -15.16
CA SER A 23 -12.90 -5.12 -16.59
C SER A 23 -11.81 -4.49 -17.44
N MET A 24 -11.61 -3.18 -17.27
CA MET A 24 -10.65 -2.45 -18.08
C MET A 24 -9.20 -2.77 -17.66
N ALA A 25 -8.93 -3.09 -16.39
CA ALA A 25 -7.62 -3.60 -16.00
C ALA A 25 -7.32 -4.99 -16.62
N ARG A 26 -8.32 -5.85 -16.75
CA ARG A 26 -8.21 -7.13 -17.46
C ARG A 26 -7.97 -6.93 -18.95
N GLU A 27 -8.66 -5.98 -19.57
CA GLU A 27 -8.43 -5.58 -20.97
C GLU A 27 -6.98 -5.10 -21.17
N LEU A 28 -6.48 -4.22 -20.28
CA LEU A 28 -5.09 -3.78 -20.31
C LEU A 28 -4.09 -4.94 -20.20
N ALA A 29 -4.34 -5.90 -19.29
CA ALA A 29 -3.46 -7.05 -19.09
C ALA A 29 -3.36 -7.95 -20.34
N GLY A 30 -4.39 -7.94 -21.19
CA GLY A 30 -4.44 -8.69 -22.44
C GLY A 30 -3.79 -7.98 -23.63
N LEU A 31 -3.37 -6.72 -23.49
CA LEU A 31 -2.74 -5.98 -24.59
C LEU A 31 -1.35 -6.56 -24.91
N PRO A 32 -0.97 -6.60 -26.19
CA PRO A 32 0.25 -7.27 -26.66
C PRO A 32 1.53 -6.47 -26.38
N SER A 33 1.43 -5.23 -25.88
CA SER A 33 2.61 -4.44 -25.55
C SER A 33 2.34 -3.41 -24.45
N LEU A 34 3.42 -2.98 -23.79
CA LEU A 34 3.38 -1.86 -22.84
C LEU A 34 2.90 -0.57 -23.51
N VAL A 35 3.34 -0.28 -24.73
CA VAL A 35 3.00 0.97 -25.43
C VAL A 35 1.49 1.08 -25.63
N GLU A 36 0.86 0.03 -26.15
CA GLU A 36 -0.60 -0.01 -26.32
C GLU A 36 -1.35 0.13 -24.99
N ALA A 37 -0.84 -0.49 -23.92
CA ALA A 37 -1.43 -0.34 -22.59
C ALA A 37 -1.29 1.07 -22.03
N LEU A 38 -0.18 1.78 -22.32
CA LEU A 38 0.01 3.16 -21.91
C LEU A 38 -0.86 4.14 -22.71
N ASP A 39 -1.09 3.87 -24.00
CA ASP A 39 -2.03 4.67 -24.81
C ASP A 39 -3.45 4.60 -24.22
N VAL A 40 -3.94 3.40 -23.89
CA VAL A 40 -5.26 3.24 -23.25
C VAL A 40 -5.28 3.91 -21.87
N LEU A 41 -4.21 3.79 -21.07
CA LEU A 41 -4.15 4.45 -19.77
C LEU A 41 -4.08 5.98 -19.84
N ALA A 42 -3.46 6.53 -20.89
CA ALA A 42 -3.37 7.97 -21.09
C ALA A 42 -4.76 8.62 -21.29
N ASP A 43 -5.73 7.87 -21.82
CA ASP A 43 -7.12 8.29 -21.99
C ASP A 43 -8.03 7.98 -20.77
N SER A 44 -7.45 7.45 -19.69
CA SER A 44 -8.18 7.05 -18.48
C SER A 44 -8.02 8.04 -17.31
N SER A 45 -8.50 7.67 -16.11
CA SER A 45 -8.23 8.44 -14.88
C SER A 45 -6.75 8.59 -14.53
N TYR A 46 -5.88 7.76 -15.11
CA TYR A 46 -4.42 7.82 -14.91
C TYR A 46 -3.71 8.77 -15.88
N GLY A 47 -4.40 9.29 -16.89
CA GLY A 47 -3.84 10.18 -17.92
C GLY A 47 -3.25 11.49 -17.40
N HIS A 48 -3.56 11.89 -16.17
CA HIS A 48 -2.91 13.05 -15.55
C HIS A 48 -1.39 12.84 -15.41
N ASP A 49 -0.95 11.66 -14.97
CA ASP A 49 0.46 11.37 -14.69
C ASP A 49 1.07 10.34 -15.66
N VAL A 50 0.28 9.43 -16.22
CA VAL A 50 0.78 8.41 -17.16
C VAL A 50 0.93 9.00 -18.56
N ARG A 51 2.03 8.64 -19.24
CA ARG A 51 2.34 9.06 -20.60
C ARG A 51 2.71 7.85 -21.48
N PRO A 52 2.36 7.84 -22.78
CA PRO A 52 2.70 6.76 -23.71
C PRO A 52 4.20 6.42 -23.78
N GLU A 53 5.07 7.41 -23.61
CA GLU A 53 6.52 7.27 -23.69
C GLU A 53 7.17 6.70 -22.42
N HIS A 54 6.39 6.42 -21.37
CA HIS A 54 6.94 5.91 -20.12
C HIS A 54 7.51 4.50 -20.27
N THR A 55 8.66 4.27 -19.64
CA THR A 55 9.09 2.90 -19.30
C THR A 55 8.12 2.29 -18.28
N LEU A 56 8.12 0.96 -18.13
CA LEU A 56 7.26 0.27 -17.16
C LEU A 56 7.43 0.84 -15.74
N VAL A 57 8.68 1.06 -15.30
CA VAL A 57 9.00 1.63 -13.98
C VAL A 57 8.44 3.05 -13.84
N GLN A 58 8.57 3.89 -14.88
CA GLN A 58 8.00 5.24 -14.87
C GLN A 58 6.47 5.23 -14.85
N ALA A 59 5.84 4.32 -15.58
CA ALA A 59 4.39 4.17 -15.61
C ALA A 59 3.84 3.69 -14.26
N GLU A 60 4.45 2.68 -13.64
CA GLU A 60 4.08 2.25 -12.30
C GLU A 60 4.23 3.37 -11.26
N ARG A 61 5.31 4.14 -11.38
CA ARG A 61 5.53 5.32 -10.54
C ARG A 61 4.41 6.34 -10.75
N ALA A 62 4.05 6.63 -12.00
CA ALA A 62 2.98 7.55 -12.35
C ALA A 62 1.61 7.11 -11.82
N ILE A 63 1.28 5.81 -11.89
CA ILE A 63 0.06 5.24 -11.29
C ILE A 63 0.01 5.51 -9.78
N GLY A 64 1.12 5.28 -9.08
CA GLY A 64 1.24 5.64 -7.66
C GLY A 64 1.10 7.15 -7.43
N ALA A 65 1.66 7.98 -8.31
CA ALA A 65 1.58 9.44 -8.19
C ALA A 65 0.14 9.94 -8.34
N THR A 66 -0.66 9.32 -9.22
CA THR A 66 -2.10 9.59 -9.36
C THR A 66 -2.85 9.23 -8.09
N LEU A 67 -2.58 8.06 -7.48
CA LEU A 67 -3.17 7.71 -6.18
C LEU A 67 -2.81 8.71 -5.08
N LEU A 68 -1.54 9.12 -4.99
CA LEU A 68 -1.11 10.14 -4.04
C LEU A 68 -1.77 11.51 -4.31
N TRP A 69 -2.00 11.86 -5.57
CA TRP A 69 -2.77 13.05 -5.92
C TRP A 69 -4.22 12.94 -5.43
N HIS A 70 -4.89 11.80 -5.64
CA HIS A 70 -6.23 11.56 -5.08
C HIS A 70 -6.24 11.70 -3.55
N MET A 71 -5.25 11.14 -2.85
CA MET A 71 -5.11 11.28 -1.40
C MET A 71 -4.98 12.75 -0.98
N ARG A 72 -4.14 13.55 -1.66
CA ARG A 72 -3.98 14.98 -1.37
C ARG A 72 -5.25 15.77 -1.64
N VAL A 73 -5.95 15.49 -2.74
CA VAL A 73 -7.26 16.08 -3.04
C VAL A 73 -8.19 15.79 -1.87
N LEU A 74 -8.39 14.52 -1.53
CA LEU A 74 -9.33 14.12 -0.49
C LEU A 74 -8.96 14.68 0.89
N ALA A 75 -7.68 14.73 1.25
CA ALA A 75 -7.19 15.37 2.47
C ALA A 75 -7.53 16.87 2.53
N GLY A 76 -7.42 17.59 1.40
CA GLY A 76 -7.75 19.01 1.30
C GLY A 76 -9.23 19.32 1.52
N TRP A 77 -10.11 18.34 1.30
CA TRP A 77 -11.55 18.45 1.55
C TRP A 77 -11.97 17.99 2.96
N GLN A 78 -11.04 17.53 3.81
CA GLN A 78 -11.36 17.12 5.18
C GLN A 78 -11.23 18.28 6.19
N PRO A 79 -12.04 18.27 7.27
CA PRO A 79 -11.79 19.14 8.43
C PRO A 79 -10.40 18.91 9.04
N ARG A 80 -9.73 19.97 9.52
CA ARG A 80 -8.31 19.95 9.98
C ARG A 80 -7.89 18.78 10.89
N PRO A 81 -8.66 18.32 11.90
CA PRO A 81 -8.27 17.16 12.73
C PRO A 81 -8.18 15.83 11.96
N ARG A 82 -8.65 15.77 10.71
CA ARG A 82 -8.87 14.53 9.95
C ARG A 82 -7.95 14.36 8.75
N GLY A 83 -7.13 15.37 8.43
CA GLY A 83 -6.02 15.20 7.50
C GLY A 83 -4.97 14.20 8.00
N GLU A 84 -4.90 13.98 9.33
CA GLU A 84 -3.95 13.05 9.94
C GLU A 84 -4.21 11.59 9.52
N MET A 85 -5.48 11.18 9.39
CA MET A 85 -5.83 9.85 8.93
C MET A 85 -5.30 9.60 7.50
N VAL A 86 -5.45 10.59 6.60
CA VAL A 86 -4.94 10.49 5.24
C VAL A 86 -3.41 10.52 5.22
N ARG A 87 -2.78 11.30 6.11
CA ARG A 87 -1.32 11.29 6.29
C ARG A 87 -0.81 9.91 6.71
N ILE A 88 -1.48 9.25 7.67
CA ILE A 88 -1.15 7.88 8.08
C ILE A 88 -1.27 6.92 6.89
N LEU A 89 -2.38 6.95 6.15
CA LEU A 89 -2.58 6.07 4.99
C LEU A 89 -1.61 6.35 3.84
N ALA A 90 -1.15 7.60 3.68
CA ALA A 90 -0.15 7.97 2.69
C ALA A 90 1.28 7.52 3.05
N GLY A 91 1.50 6.96 4.25
CA GLY A 91 2.81 6.54 4.73
C GLY A 91 3.57 5.59 3.79
N GLY A 92 2.84 4.73 3.04
CA GLY A 92 3.43 3.86 2.03
C GLY A 92 4.24 4.59 0.94
N PHE A 93 3.84 5.81 0.56
CA PHE A 93 4.58 6.61 -0.44
C PHE A 93 5.90 7.15 0.10
N GLU A 94 5.95 7.48 1.39
CA GLU A 94 7.20 7.89 2.03
C GLU A 94 8.14 6.70 2.21
N ILE A 95 7.60 5.51 2.52
CA ILE A 95 8.35 4.25 2.51
C ILE A 95 8.95 4.01 1.13
N SER A 96 8.17 4.14 0.05
CA SER A 96 8.70 3.97 -1.31
C SER A 96 9.80 4.98 -1.65
N ASN A 97 9.68 6.23 -1.20
CA ASN A 97 10.75 7.21 -1.39
C ASN A 97 12.03 6.83 -0.65
N VAL A 98 11.91 6.26 0.55
CA VAL A 98 13.06 5.76 1.32
C VAL A 98 13.65 4.52 0.67
N ASP A 99 12.83 3.57 0.21
CA ASP A 99 13.31 2.39 -0.52
C ASP A 99 14.11 2.80 -1.76
N ASP A 100 13.64 3.78 -2.54
CA ASP A 100 14.37 4.32 -3.69
C ASP A 100 15.69 5.00 -3.30
N LEU A 101 15.68 5.76 -2.20
CA LEU A 101 16.87 6.40 -1.64
C LEU A 101 17.91 5.35 -1.22
N LEU A 102 17.47 4.27 -0.58
CA LEU A 102 18.31 3.17 -0.11
C LEU A 102 18.85 2.31 -1.25
N ALA A 103 18.04 2.08 -2.29
CA ALA A 103 18.42 1.32 -3.48
C ALA A 103 19.17 2.17 -4.52
N THR A 104 19.33 3.47 -4.28
CA THR A 104 20.03 4.42 -5.19
C THR A 104 19.48 4.40 -6.62
N THR A 105 18.17 4.18 -6.78
CA THR A 105 17.52 4.02 -8.09
C THR A 105 17.54 5.30 -8.94
N GLY A 106 17.76 6.46 -8.31
CA GLY A 106 17.65 7.77 -8.94
C GLY A 106 16.21 8.14 -9.33
N ALA A 107 15.22 7.35 -8.90
CA ALA A 107 13.82 7.63 -9.17
C ALA A 107 13.39 8.95 -8.50
N ALA A 108 12.61 9.76 -9.21
CA ALA A 108 12.06 10.97 -8.63
C ALA A 108 11.15 10.62 -7.44
N PRO A 109 11.36 11.25 -6.27
CA PRO A 109 10.54 10.95 -5.10
C PRO A 109 9.10 11.42 -5.28
N TYR A 110 8.17 10.66 -4.76
CA TYR A 110 6.77 11.06 -4.62
C TYR A 110 6.66 12.39 -3.87
N ARG A 111 5.89 13.31 -4.44
CA ARG A 111 5.65 14.65 -3.88
C ARG A 111 4.55 14.60 -2.81
N LEU A 112 4.93 14.23 -1.59
CA LEU A 112 4.01 14.05 -0.45
C LEU A 112 3.32 15.35 0.00
N GLY A 113 3.99 16.50 -0.10
CA GLY A 113 3.47 17.77 0.40
C GLY A 113 3.17 17.71 1.90
N THR A 114 1.97 18.11 2.31
CA THR A 114 1.53 18.10 3.72
C THR A 114 1.26 16.70 4.29
N LEU A 115 1.32 15.66 3.45
CA LEU A 115 1.21 14.25 3.85
C LEU A 115 2.56 13.63 4.24
N ALA A 116 3.67 14.38 4.16
CA ALA A 116 4.94 13.89 4.65
C ALA A 116 4.96 13.76 6.19
N THR A 117 5.61 12.70 6.68
CA THR A 117 5.97 12.52 8.10
C THR A 117 7.36 13.09 8.38
N ALA A 118 8.39 12.59 7.69
CA ALA A 118 9.79 12.97 7.91
C ALA A 118 10.56 13.21 6.59
N TRP A 119 9.91 13.02 5.44
CA TRP A 119 10.53 13.10 4.12
C TRP A 119 11.43 14.32 3.86
N PRO A 120 11.07 15.57 4.24
CA PRO A 120 11.94 16.73 4.00
C PRO A 120 13.32 16.65 4.66
N PHE A 121 13.44 15.88 5.75
CA PHE A 121 14.70 15.62 6.44
C PHE A 121 15.39 14.36 5.87
N LEU A 122 14.62 13.30 5.60
CA LEU A 122 15.14 12.06 4.99
C LEU A 122 15.77 12.30 3.62
N ALA A 123 15.16 13.14 2.79
CA ALA A 123 15.66 13.49 1.46
C ALA A 123 17.03 14.20 1.48
N LYS A 124 17.46 14.71 2.64
CA LYS A 124 18.75 15.39 2.84
C LYS A 124 19.78 14.49 3.52
N ALA A 125 19.38 13.31 4.01
CA ALA A 125 20.29 12.39 4.67
C ALA A 125 21.26 11.81 3.64
N THR A 126 22.54 11.76 3.98
CA THR A 126 23.62 11.29 3.10
C THR A 126 24.18 9.93 3.51
N SER A 127 23.66 9.33 4.58
CA SER A 127 24.09 8.03 5.07
C SER A 127 22.96 7.24 5.75
N LEU A 128 23.12 5.92 5.85
CA LEU A 128 22.17 5.03 6.53
C LEU A 128 22.00 5.38 8.01
N THR A 129 23.07 5.80 8.69
CA THR A 129 23.01 6.26 10.08
C THR A 129 22.18 7.53 10.21
N GLN A 130 22.36 8.51 9.33
CA GLN A 130 21.55 9.73 9.34
C GLN A 130 20.08 9.43 9.04
N ILE A 131 19.79 8.51 8.11
CA ILE A 131 18.42 8.04 7.85
C ILE A 131 17.82 7.46 9.14
N ARG A 132 18.55 6.57 9.82
CA ARG A 132 18.12 5.98 11.09
C ARG A 132 17.84 7.06 12.16
N ASP A 133 18.74 8.03 12.32
CA ASP A 133 18.59 9.11 13.31
C ASP A 133 17.33 9.97 13.03
N VAL A 134 17.10 10.32 11.76
CA VAL A 134 15.89 11.05 11.35
C VAL A 134 14.63 10.23 11.61
N LEU A 135 14.64 8.93 11.31
CA LEU A 135 13.50 8.04 11.58
C LEU A 135 13.23 7.93 13.09
N ALA A 136 14.27 7.72 13.89
CA ALA A 136 14.19 7.63 15.35
C ALA A 136 13.63 8.90 16.00
N ALA A 137 13.93 10.08 15.45
CA ALA A 137 13.40 11.36 15.90
C ALA A 137 11.98 11.69 15.36
N SER A 138 11.38 10.80 14.56
CA SER A 138 10.08 11.03 13.91
C SER A 138 9.02 10.04 14.37
N ALA A 139 7.79 10.20 13.87
CA ALA A 139 6.71 9.24 14.11
C ALA A 139 6.95 7.85 13.48
N TRP A 140 8.00 7.65 12.68
CA TRP A 140 8.43 6.33 12.22
C TRP A 140 9.11 5.50 13.32
N GLY A 141 9.74 6.18 14.30
CA GLY A 141 10.52 5.55 15.36
C GLY A 141 11.82 4.90 14.87
N ASP A 142 12.60 4.37 15.80
CA ASP A 142 13.92 3.79 15.50
C ASP A 142 13.80 2.45 14.77
N PRO A 143 14.43 2.29 13.60
CA PRO A 143 14.57 1.00 12.90
C PRO A 143 15.43 -0.06 13.60
N GLY A 144 16.20 0.31 14.63
CA GLY A 144 17.08 -0.60 15.37
C GLY A 144 18.44 -0.85 14.70
N MET A 145 18.46 -1.11 13.38
CA MET A 145 19.70 -1.25 12.59
C MET A 145 19.74 -0.29 11.40
N ALA A 146 20.93 0.22 11.08
CA ALA A 146 21.16 1.11 9.94
C ALA A 146 21.52 0.31 8.66
N THR A 147 20.68 -0.65 8.29
CA THR A 147 20.80 -1.39 7.01
C THR A 147 19.56 -1.15 6.15
N PRO A 148 19.66 -1.21 4.80
CA PRO A 148 18.52 -0.97 3.93
C PRO A 148 17.31 -1.88 4.25
N VAL A 149 17.55 -3.18 4.44
CA VAL A 149 16.51 -4.17 4.76
C VAL A 149 15.86 -3.87 6.11
N ALA A 150 16.66 -3.61 7.15
CA ALA A 150 16.13 -3.32 8.48
C ALA A 150 15.29 -2.03 8.50
N ILE A 151 15.77 -0.97 7.81
CA ILE A 151 15.04 0.29 7.68
C ILE A 151 13.70 0.07 6.96
N GLY A 152 13.73 -0.59 5.80
CA GLY A 152 12.53 -0.84 4.99
C GLY A 152 11.47 -1.67 5.73
N LEU A 153 11.90 -2.71 6.45
CA LEU A 153 11.01 -3.56 7.26
C LEU A 153 10.46 -2.81 8.46
N ALA A 154 11.31 -2.12 9.23
CA ALA A 154 10.89 -1.41 10.42
C ALA A 154 9.91 -0.28 10.11
N MET A 155 10.07 0.42 8.98
CA MET A 155 9.11 1.44 8.53
C MET A 155 7.76 0.83 8.14
N ARG A 156 7.73 -0.33 7.47
CA ARG A 156 6.48 -1.03 7.11
C ARG A 156 5.74 -1.51 8.37
N LEU A 157 6.46 -2.03 9.37
CA LEU A 157 5.87 -2.39 10.66
C LEU A 157 5.40 -1.16 11.44
N ALA A 158 6.16 -0.05 11.41
CA ALA A 158 5.73 1.22 11.99
C ALA A 158 4.43 1.73 11.35
N TRP A 159 4.33 1.58 10.03
CA TRP A 159 3.15 1.99 9.29
C TRP A 159 1.94 1.16 9.68
N ALA A 160 2.07 -0.16 9.75
CA ALA A 160 1.00 -1.04 10.21
C ALA A 160 0.53 -0.65 11.61
N ASP A 161 1.45 -0.42 12.56
CA ASP A 161 1.14 0.04 13.92
C ASP A 161 0.37 1.37 13.93
N ARG A 162 0.84 2.35 13.16
CA ARG A 162 0.17 3.65 13.02
C ARG A 162 -1.23 3.53 12.41
N VAL A 163 -1.43 2.64 11.44
CA VAL A 163 -2.76 2.39 10.85
C VAL A 163 -3.67 1.71 11.88
N ILE A 164 -3.17 0.71 12.63
CA ILE A 164 -3.91 0.00 13.69
C ILE A 164 -4.36 0.95 14.80
N ALA A 165 -3.53 1.94 15.15
CA ALA A 165 -3.82 2.92 16.19
C ALA A 165 -4.67 4.10 15.69
N GLY A 166 -4.43 4.57 14.47
CA GLY A 166 -4.98 5.83 13.95
C GLY A 166 -6.13 5.69 12.95
N VAL A 167 -6.40 4.49 12.43
CA VAL A 167 -7.43 4.23 11.41
C VAL A 167 -8.21 2.96 11.76
N PRO A 168 -9.18 3.02 12.71
CA PRO A 168 -9.88 1.84 13.21
C PRO A 168 -10.50 0.96 12.11
N ASP A 169 -11.08 1.57 11.07
CA ASP A 169 -11.70 0.85 9.96
C ASP A 169 -10.70 0.08 9.08
N ALA A 170 -9.40 0.41 9.15
CA ALA A 170 -8.31 -0.25 8.42
C ALA A 170 -7.45 -1.16 9.32
N ARG A 171 -7.76 -1.25 10.62
CA ARG A 171 -6.98 -2.02 11.61
C ARG A 171 -6.76 -3.46 11.18
N ARG A 172 -7.82 -4.16 10.79
CA ARG A 172 -7.76 -5.57 10.37
C ARG A 172 -6.96 -5.76 9.08
N TRP A 173 -7.01 -4.79 8.17
CA TRP A 173 -6.21 -4.83 6.94
C TRP A 173 -4.73 -4.67 7.26
N ALA A 174 -4.37 -3.70 8.10
CA ALA A 174 -2.99 -3.47 8.52
C ALA A 174 -2.40 -4.66 9.29
N ALA A 175 -3.17 -5.28 10.19
CA ALA A 175 -2.74 -6.48 10.91
C ALA A 175 -2.49 -7.66 9.96
N GLY A 176 -3.40 -7.90 9.00
CA GLY A 176 -3.21 -8.93 7.97
C GLY A 176 -2.00 -8.68 7.07
N ALA A 177 -1.77 -7.41 6.68
CA ALA A 177 -0.61 -7.02 5.88
C ALA A 177 0.70 -7.21 6.64
N ALA A 178 0.74 -6.85 7.94
CA ALA A 178 1.90 -7.07 8.79
C ALA A 178 2.19 -8.57 8.98
N ALA A 179 1.15 -9.40 9.12
CA ALA A 179 1.30 -10.85 9.20
C ALA A 179 1.88 -11.45 7.91
N LEU A 180 1.35 -11.05 6.74
CA LEU A 180 1.90 -11.46 5.44
C LEU A 180 3.35 -10.99 5.23
N LEU A 181 3.66 -9.75 5.63
CA LEU A 181 5.01 -9.20 5.54
C LEU A 181 5.99 -10.06 6.36
N VAL A 182 5.70 -10.26 7.65
CA VAL A 182 6.56 -11.05 8.55
C VAL A 182 6.69 -12.49 8.07
N ALA A 183 5.62 -13.11 7.57
CA ALA A 183 5.68 -14.45 7.00
C ALA A 183 6.61 -14.54 5.78
N LYS A 184 6.56 -13.56 4.87
CA LYS A 184 7.45 -13.52 3.70
C LYS A 184 8.91 -13.33 4.11
N GLU A 185 9.18 -12.37 5.00
CA GLU A 185 10.54 -12.10 5.45
C GLU A 185 11.16 -13.32 6.16
N LYS A 186 10.39 -14.02 7.01
CA LYS A 186 10.90 -15.19 7.73
C LYS A 186 11.00 -16.46 6.87
N PHE A 187 9.93 -16.80 6.16
CA PHE A 187 9.79 -18.14 5.56
C PHE A 187 10.10 -18.20 4.07
N VAL A 188 10.32 -17.05 3.42
CA VAL A 188 10.73 -16.97 2.01
C VAL A 188 12.09 -16.34 1.87
N HIS A 189 12.34 -15.24 2.59
CA HIS A 189 13.61 -14.51 2.50
C HIS A 189 14.63 -14.89 3.58
N GLU A 190 14.21 -15.69 4.59
CA GLU A 190 15.06 -16.13 5.71
C GLU A 190 15.77 -14.97 6.42
N HIS A 191 15.13 -13.79 6.44
CA HIS A 191 15.68 -12.60 7.08
C HIS A 191 15.50 -12.65 8.60
N VAL A 192 16.54 -12.23 9.32
CA VAL A 192 16.47 -12.01 10.76
C VAL A 192 15.72 -10.72 11.03
N LEU A 193 14.59 -10.82 11.74
CA LEU A 193 13.76 -9.67 12.08
C LEU A 193 14.23 -9.04 13.40
N ASP A 194 14.20 -7.70 13.47
CA ASP A 194 14.09 -7.03 14.77
C ASP A 194 12.69 -7.32 15.33
N SER A 195 12.65 -8.19 16.33
CA SER A 195 11.43 -8.80 16.83
C SER A 195 10.59 -7.88 17.69
N ARG A 196 11.10 -6.74 18.17
CA ARG A 196 10.38 -5.94 19.19
C ARG A 196 9.05 -5.39 18.68
N ARG A 197 9.05 -4.71 17.53
CA ARG A 197 7.82 -4.12 16.96
C ARG A 197 6.93 -5.17 16.34
N ALA A 198 7.51 -6.16 15.66
CA ALA A 198 6.75 -7.29 15.13
C ALA A 198 6.02 -8.04 16.25
N ALA A 199 6.67 -8.28 17.39
CA ALA A 199 6.08 -9.02 18.51
C ALA A 199 4.99 -8.20 19.22
N ALA A 200 5.13 -6.88 19.29
CA ALA A 200 4.08 -6.00 19.79
C ALA A 200 2.81 -6.05 18.93
N LEU A 201 2.97 -6.22 17.61
CA LEU A 201 1.85 -6.27 16.66
C LEU A 201 1.23 -7.65 16.51
N LEU A 202 2.05 -8.69 16.47
CA LEU A 202 1.68 -10.04 16.03
C LEU A 202 1.81 -11.09 17.15
N GLY A 203 2.24 -10.69 18.34
CA GLY A 203 2.53 -11.60 19.45
C GLY A 203 3.94 -12.17 19.39
N GLN A 204 4.53 -12.41 20.58
CA GLN A 204 5.87 -12.98 20.69
C GLN A 204 5.92 -14.40 20.11
N GLU A 205 4.96 -15.25 20.44
CA GLU A 205 4.92 -16.64 19.97
C GLU A 205 4.96 -16.73 18.44
N ALA A 206 4.18 -15.91 17.74
CA ALA A 206 4.21 -15.87 16.28
C ALA A 206 5.60 -15.43 15.78
N VAL A 207 6.14 -14.33 16.32
CA VAL A 207 7.44 -13.82 15.84
C VAL A 207 8.60 -14.78 16.07
N PHE A 208 8.51 -15.67 17.06
CA PHE A 208 9.52 -16.70 17.32
C PHE A 208 9.19 -18.09 16.75
N ALA A 209 8.06 -18.26 16.06
CA ALA A 209 7.71 -19.53 15.43
C ALA A 209 8.73 -19.96 14.36
N ASP A 210 9.11 -21.24 14.37
CA ASP A 210 10.08 -21.81 13.43
C ASP A 210 9.44 -22.34 12.14
N SER A 211 8.11 -22.49 12.14
CA SER A 211 7.35 -22.94 10.97
C SER A 211 6.20 -21.99 10.64
N LEU A 212 5.75 -22.01 9.39
CA LEU A 212 4.61 -21.23 8.94
C LEU A 212 3.30 -21.63 9.65
N ASP A 213 3.16 -22.91 10.03
CA ASP A 213 1.96 -23.40 10.71
C ASP A 213 1.91 -22.94 12.18
N ASP A 214 3.04 -23.03 12.89
CA ASP A 214 3.18 -22.49 14.25
C ASP A 214 2.95 -20.98 14.25
N TYR A 215 3.52 -20.28 13.25
CA TYR A 215 3.31 -18.86 13.05
C TYR A 215 1.83 -18.52 12.91
N ARG A 216 1.13 -19.19 12.00
CA ARG A 216 -0.30 -18.98 11.74
C ARG A 216 -1.15 -19.27 12.98
N THR A 217 -0.82 -20.31 13.74
CA THR A 217 -1.53 -20.71 14.95
C THR A 217 -1.35 -19.71 16.09
N ALA A 218 -0.16 -19.13 16.21
CA ALA A 218 0.17 -18.15 17.24
C ALA A 218 -0.31 -16.72 16.93
N LEU A 219 -0.71 -16.42 15.70
CA LEU A 219 -1.16 -15.09 15.31
C LEU A 219 -2.48 -14.67 15.99
N PRO A 220 -2.64 -13.39 16.39
CA PRO A 220 -3.93 -12.82 16.75
C PRO A 220 -4.94 -12.93 15.61
N ASP A 221 -6.23 -13.02 15.95
CA ASP A 221 -7.33 -13.18 14.98
C ASP A 221 -7.34 -12.07 13.91
N GLU A 222 -7.02 -10.83 14.29
CA GLU A 222 -6.97 -9.69 13.39
C GLU A 222 -5.91 -9.81 12.29
N GLY A 223 -4.82 -10.55 12.53
CA GLY A 223 -3.77 -10.81 11.55
C GLY A 223 -3.89 -12.17 10.84
N ARG A 224 -4.42 -13.17 11.54
CA ARG A 224 -4.48 -14.58 11.11
C ARG A 224 -5.27 -14.78 9.82
N TRP A 225 -6.33 -13.99 9.59
CA TRP A 225 -7.23 -14.18 8.45
C TRP A 225 -6.54 -14.12 7.09
N ALA A 226 -5.45 -13.35 6.95
CA ALA A 226 -4.71 -13.22 5.70
C ALA A 226 -3.93 -14.49 5.32
N LEU A 227 -3.82 -15.45 6.26
CA LEU A 227 -3.07 -16.70 6.12
C LEU A 227 -3.97 -17.94 6.28
N ALA A 228 -5.29 -17.78 6.32
CA ALA A 228 -6.24 -18.85 6.66
C ALA A 228 -6.07 -20.12 5.80
N ASP A 229 -5.82 -19.96 4.50
CA ASP A 229 -5.74 -21.05 3.52
C ASP A 229 -4.32 -21.26 2.96
N ILE A 230 -3.30 -20.84 3.72
CA ILE A 230 -1.89 -20.90 3.30
C ILE A 230 -1.17 -22.00 4.08
N ALA A 231 -0.80 -23.08 3.38
CA ALA A 231 -0.11 -24.22 3.96
C ALA A 231 1.41 -24.15 3.76
N GLU A 232 1.88 -23.51 2.69
CA GLU A 232 3.29 -23.47 2.32
C GLU A 232 3.78 -22.04 2.02
N PRO A 233 5.05 -21.69 2.30
CA PRO A 233 5.57 -20.35 2.03
C PRO A 233 5.42 -19.89 0.57
N ARG A 234 5.53 -20.81 -0.40
CA ARG A 234 5.31 -20.52 -1.83
C ARG A 234 3.87 -20.10 -2.16
N GLN A 235 2.91 -20.29 -1.26
CA GLN A 235 1.52 -19.89 -1.45
C GLN A 235 1.23 -18.49 -0.87
N LEU A 236 2.18 -17.83 -0.20
CA LEU A 236 1.97 -16.52 0.44
C LEU A 236 1.47 -15.43 -0.54
N TRP A 237 1.77 -15.55 -1.83
CA TRP A 237 1.21 -14.66 -2.85
C TRP A 237 -0.33 -14.77 -2.96
N ARG A 238 -0.92 -15.93 -2.70
CA ARG A 238 -2.39 -16.12 -2.65
C ARG A 238 -3.00 -15.38 -1.47
N GLY A 239 -2.31 -15.40 -0.33
CA GLY A 239 -2.72 -14.64 0.85
C GLY A 239 -2.72 -13.13 0.58
N GLU A 240 -1.73 -12.64 -0.15
CA GLU A 240 -1.68 -11.24 -0.60
C GLU A 240 -2.79 -10.90 -1.61
N ALA A 241 -3.06 -11.76 -2.59
CA ALA A 241 -4.18 -11.58 -3.52
C ALA A 241 -5.54 -11.55 -2.78
N ALA A 242 -5.76 -12.49 -1.86
CA ALA A 242 -6.96 -12.53 -1.02
C ALA A 242 -7.07 -11.30 -0.11
N TRP A 243 -5.93 -10.77 0.37
CA TRP A 243 -5.87 -9.55 1.14
C TRP A 243 -6.36 -8.35 0.32
N TRP A 244 -5.85 -8.16 -0.90
CA TRP A 244 -6.31 -7.08 -1.80
C TRP A 244 -7.80 -7.20 -2.13
N THR A 245 -8.26 -8.41 -2.44
CA THR A 245 -9.69 -8.69 -2.69
C THR A 245 -10.55 -8.30 -1.49
N THR A 246 -10.12 -8.65 -0.27
CA THR A 246 -10.85 -8.32 0.96
C THR A 246 -10.87 -6.82 1.22
N VAL A 247 -9.74 -6.14 1.00
CA VAL A 247 -9.63 -4.67 1.14
C VAL A 247 -10.58 -3.96 0.19
N GLU A 248 -10.72 -4.42 -1.05
CA GLU A 248 -11.65 -3.84 -2.02
C GLU A 248 -13.10 -4.04 -1.62
N GLN A 249 -13.51 -5.29 -1.34
CA GLN A 249 -14.89 -5.61 -0.94
C GLN A 249 -15.30 -4.81 0.30
N ARG A 250 -14.44 -4.78 1.32
CA ARG A 250 -14.70 -4.02 2.55
C ARG A 250 -14.63 -2.51 2.31
N GLY A 251 -13.78 -2.05 1.40
CA GLY A 251 -13.74 -0.65 0.99
C GLY A 251 -15.07 -0.18 0.40
N PHE A 252 -15.67 -0.96 -0.50
CA PHE A 252 -17.01 -0.69 -1.03
C PHE A 252 -18.09 -0.77 0.06
N ASP A 253 -18.04 -1.76 0.95
CA ASP A 253 -18.98 -1.86 2.08
C ASP A 253 -18.96 -0.59 2.94
N LEU A 254 -17.77 -0.07 3.27
CA LEU A 254 -17.62 1.16 4.06
C LEU A 254 -18.22 2.36 3.34
N MET A 255 -17.99 2.49 2.02
CA MET A 255 -18.57 3.58 1.24
C MET A 255 -20.09 3.55 1.20
N GLN A 256 -20.69 2.35 1.14
CA GLN A 256 -22.15 2.20 1.06
C GLN A 256 -22.84 2.44 2.42
N ARG A 257 -22.28 1.89 3.51
CA ARG A 257 -22.90 1.90 4.85
C ARG A 257 -22.67 3.21 5.62
N ALA A 258 -21.65 3.95 5.25
CA ALA A 258 -21.16 5.09 6.01
C ALA A 258 -21.14 6.37 5.17
N ARG A 259 -22.14 6.51 4.30
CA ARG A 259 -22.33 7.72 3.47
C ARG A 259 -22.29 8.95 4.38
N PHE A 260 -21.34 9.86 4.10
CA PHE A 260 -21.12 11.13 4.80
C PHE A 260 -20.31 11.06 6.12
N ASP A 261 -19.42 10.08 6.31
CA ASP A 261 -18.45 10.07 7.40
C ASP A 261 -17.02 9.65 6.99
N SER A 262 -16.12 9.53 7.98
CA SER A 262 -14.70 9.17 7.79
C SER A 262 -14.51 7.79 7.17
N ARG A 263 -15.44 6.86 7.41
CA ARG A 263 -15.33 5.48 6.95
C ARG A 263 -15.53 5.40 5.44
N ALA A 264 -16.40 6.24 4.88
CA ALA A 264 -16.52 6.37 3.43
C ALA A 264 -15.22 6.88 2.78
N LEU A 265 -14.48 7.77 3.45
CA LEU A 265 -13.16 8.20 2.98
C LEU A 265 -12.13 7.06 3.03
N VAL A 266 -12.06 6.31 4.14
CA VAL A 266 -11.18 5.15 4.26
C VAL A 266 -11.50 4.11 3.18
N GLY A 267 -12.79 3.82 2.98
CA GLY A 267 -13.25 2.89 1.94
C GLY A 267 -12.87 3.34 0.53
N ALA A 268 -13.05 4.63 0.21
CA ALA A 268 -12.65 5.16 -1.09
C ALA A 268 -11.14 5.09 -1.32
N LEU A 269 -10.32 5.41 -0.31
CA LEU A 269 -8.87 5.29 -0.41
C LEU A 269 -8.42 3.84 -0.58
N ALA A 270 -9.07 2.90 0.10
CA ALA A 270 -8.82 1.46 -0.05
C ALA A 270 -9.12 1.00 -1.49
N VAL A 271 -10.30 1.36 -2.03
CA VAL A 271 -10.69 1.00 -3.40
C VAL A 271 -9.73 1.61 -4.44
N LEU A 272 -9.36 2.89 -4.29
CA LEU A 272 -8.40 3.54 -5.19
C LEU A 272 -7.00 2.92 -5.10
N ALA A 273 -6.60 2.44 -3.92
CA ALA A 273 -5.33 1.74 -3.74
C ALA A 273 -5.34 0.36 -4.41
N VAL A 274 -6.44 -0.39 -4.30
CA VAL A 274 -6.60 -1.68 -5.00
C VAL A 274 -6.59 -1.47 -6.51
N ASP A 275 -7.29 -0.44 -7.01
CA ASP A 275 -7.29 -0.10 -8.44
C ASP A 275 -5.87 0.17 -8.95
N ALA A 276 -5.11 1.01 -8.24
CA ALA A 276 -3.72 1.29 -8.59
C ALA A 276 -2.81 0.05 -8.56
N TRP A 277 -2.99 -0.83 -7.57
CA TRP A 277 -2.27 -2.10 -7.51
C TRP A 277 -2.61 -3.01 -8.70
N ARG A 278 -3.90 -3.15 -9.02
CA ARG A 278 -4.40 -3.96 -10.13
C ARG A 278 -3.91 -3.44 -11.49
N VAL A 279 -3.93 -2.13 -11.71
CA VAL A 279 -3.43 -1.52 -12.95
C VAL A 279 -1.93 -1.75 -13.12
N ARG A 280 -1.14 -1.67 -12.04
CA ARG A 280 0.29 -2.01 -12.11
C ARG A 280 0.51 -3.48 -12.50
N ALA A 281 -0.26 -4.40 -11.92
CA ALA A 281 -0.21 -5.80 -12.30
C ALA A 281 -0.58 -6.01 -13.79
N ALA A 282 -1.57 -5.28 -14.30
CA ALA A 282 -1.95 -5.32 -15.71
C ALA A 282 -0.83 -4.83 -16.62
N LEU A 283 -0.15 -3.74 -16.26
CA LEU A 283 1.01 -3.23 -17.02
C LEU A 283 2.18 -4.22 -17.04
N GLN A 284 2.43 -4.93 -15.94
CA GLN A 284 3.45 -5.99 -15.90
C GLN A 284 3.14 -7.12 -16.88
N MET A 285 1.85 -7.47 -17.04
CA MET A 285 1.42 -8.47 -18.03
C MET A 285 1.57 -7.95 -19.46
N ALA A 286 1.08 -6.74 -19.75
CA ALA A 286 1.19 -6.13 -21.07
C ALA A 286 2.66 -5.94 -21.51
N ALA A 287 3.54 -5.54 -20.58
CA ALA A 287 4.97 -5.40 -20.84
C ALA A 287 5.67 -6.72 -21.19
N ARG A 288 5.07 -7.87 -20.86
CA ARG A 288 5.57 -9.21 -21.21
C ARG A 288 4.94 -9.77 -22.49
N GLY A 289 4.22 -8.94 -23.25
CA GLY A 289 3.54 -9.34 -24.48
C GLY A 289 2.06 -9.70 -24.29
N GLY A 290 1.48 -9.33 -23.15
CA GLY A 290 0.21 -9.89 -22.69
C GLY A 290 0.39 -11.33 -22.19
N GLY A 291 -0.68 -11.96 -21.71
CA GLY A 291 -0.60 -13.34 -21.27
C GLY A 291 -1.94 -13.99 -20.94
N PRO A 292 -1.92 -15.26 -20.50
CA PRO A 292 -3.12 -15.96 -20.07
C PRO A 292 -3.79 -15.18 -18.95
N LEU A 293 -4.99 -14.67 -19.21
CA LEU A 293 -5.71 -13.80 -18.29
C LEU A 293 -6.07 -14.53 -16.98
N GLU A 294 -6.00 -15.85 -16.97
CA GLU A 294 -6.14 -16.69 -15.77
C GLU A 294 -5.07 -16.37 -14.71
N VAL A 295 -3.86 -15.99 -15.12
CA VAL A 295 -2.79 -15.58 -14.19
C VAL A 295 -3.12 -14.23 -13.56
N PHE A 296 -3.71 -13.32 -14.32
CA PHE A 296 -4.17 -12.03 -13.83
C PHE A 296 -5.37 -12.20 -12.89
N ASP A 297 -6.36 -13.01 -13.26
CA ASP A 297 -7.52 -13.31 -12.41
C ASP A 297 -7.13 -14.01 -11.11
N ALA A 298 -6.09 -14.84 -11.13
CA ALA A 298 -5.62 -15.50 -9.92
C ALA A 298 -5.08 -14.53 -8.87
N ILE A 299 -4.75 -13.29 -9.26
CA ILE A 299 -4.26 -12.26 -8.36
C ILE A 299 -5.28 -11.15 -8.07
N THR A 300 -6.22 -10.81 -8.98
CA THR A 300 -7.02 -9.55 -8.92
C THR A 300 -8.52 -9.65 -8.72
#